data_AF-A0A9N8QJR6-F1
#
_entry.id   AF-A0A9N8QJR6-F1
#
_cell.length_a   1.000
_cell.length_b   1.000
_cell.length_c   1.000
_cell.angle_alpha   90.00
_cell.angle_beta   90.00
_cell.angle_gamma   90.00
#
_symmetry.space_group_name_H-M   'P 1'
#
loop_
_entity.id
_entity.type
_entity.pdbx_description
1 polymer ?
#
loop_
_entity_poly.entity_id
_entity_poly.type
_entity_poly.pdbx_seq_one_letter_code
_entity_poly.pdbx_strand_id
1 'polypeptide(L)'
;MRPFPQHNSVLVLDNASIHHAQEIRSLVEDDFGCRIEFLSPYSPDYNPIERAFSKIKSSFRRQQAVHAKAEDFYAATRTITRQDCIAWTRLAGYPF
;
A
#
# COMPACT_ATOMS: atom_id res chain seq x y z
N MET A 1 1.18 -10.39 -14.47
CA MET A 1 2.09 -9.75 -13.50
C MET A 1 2.95 -10.80 -12.81
N ARG A 2 4.28 -10.66 -12.81
CA ARG A 2 5.15 -11.45 -11.93
C ARG A 2 4.90 -11.01 -10.47
N PRO A 3 4.88 -11.91 -9.47
CA PRO A 3 4.65 -11.50 -8.09
C PRO A 3 5.85 -10.69 -7.55
N PHE A 4 5.52 -9.50 -7.04
CA PHE A 4 6.15 -8.57 -6.08
C PHE A 4 7.60 -8.79 -5.57
N PRO A 5 8.35 -7.68 -5.37
CA PRO A 5 8.83 -6.82 -6.44
C PRO A 5 9.99 -7.54 -7.16
N GLN A 6 9.86 -7.66 -8.47
CA GLN A 6 10.97 -8.10 -9.33
C GLN A 6 11.45 -6.91 -10.16
N HIS A 7 12.63 -7.03 -10.74
CA HIS A 7 13.12 -6.11 -11.75
C HIS A 7 11.99 -5.70 -12.73
N ASN A 8 11.90 -4.40 -13.04
CA ASN A 8 10.82 -3.75 -13.80
C ASN A 8 9.45 -3.63 -13.08
N SER A 9 9.39 -3.75 -11.75
CA SER A 9 8.18 -3.38 -10.99
C SER A 9 8.11 -1.87 -10.81
N VAL A 10 6.90 -1.34 -10.61
CA VAL A 10 6.68 0.06 -10.25
C VAL A 10 6.22 0.13 -8.80
N LEU A 11 6.94 0.87 -7.98
CA LEU A 11 6.56 1.21 -6.62
C LEU A 11 5.83 2.55 -6.63
N VAL A 12 4.53 2.53 -6.39
CA VAL A 12 3.71 3.75 -6.25
C VAL A 12 3.73 4.18 -4.79
N LEU A 13 4.16 5.42 -4.53
CA LEU A 13 4.21 6.04 -3.20
C LEU A 13 3.34 7.30 -3.18
N ASP A 14 2.77 7.61 -2.02
CA ASP A 14 2.19 8.94 -1.83
C ASP A 14 3.29 10.02 -1.76
N ASN A 15 2.90 11.29 -1.78
CA ASN A 15 3.85 12.40 -1.83
C ASN A 15 4.42 12.82 -0.46
N ALA A 16 4.38 11.97 0.57
CA ALA A 16 4.98 12.31 1.85
C ALA A 16 6.49 12.58 1.69
N SER A 17 6.99 13.64 2.34
CA SER A 17 8.40 14.06 2.20
C SER A 17 9.41 12.95 2.55
N ILE A 18 9.05 12.06 3.49
CA ILE A 18 9.86 10.91 3.87
C ILE A 18 10.07 9.91 2.73
N HIS A 19 9.19 9.85 1.74
CA HIS A 19 9.31 8.95 0.59
C HIS A 19 10.33 9.45 -0.44
N HIS A 20 10.76 10.71 -0.36
CA HIS A 20 11.75 11.33 -1.25
C HIS A 20 13.19 11.17 -0.75
N ALA A 21 13.41 10.40 0.31
CA ALA A 21 14.75 10.11 0.81
C ALA A 21 15.59 9.41 -0.27
N GLN A 22 16.84 9.85 -0.43
CA GLN A 22 17.74 9.33 -1.47
C GLN A 22 18.01 7.84 -1.28
N GLU A 23 18.03 7.38 -0.03
CA GLU A 23 18.21 5.98 0.35
C GLU A 23 17.08 5.10 -0.16
N ILE A 24 15.83 5.60 -0.17
CA ILE A 24 14.68 4.88 -0.74
C ILE A 24 14.86 4.76 -2.26
N ARG A 25 15.28 5.85 -2.91
CA ARG A 25 15.51 5.86 -4.35
C ARG A 25 16.60 4.86 -4.76
N SER A 26 17.76 4.92 -4.12
CA SER A 26 18.87 4.01 -4.44
C SER A 26 18.51 2.56 -4.18
N LEU A 27 17.82 2.26 -3.06
CA LEU A 27 17.36 0.90 -2.81
C LEU A 27 16.43 0.39 -3.93
N VAL A 28 15.39 1.16 -4.28
CA VAL A 28 14.35 0.67 -5.20
C VAL A 28 14.81 0.70 -6.65
N GLU A 29 15.46 1.78 -7.09
CA GLU A 29 15.85 1.97 -8.50
C GLU A 29 17.18 1.28 -8.82
N ASP A 30 18.21 1.42 -7.97
CA ASP A 30 19.54 0.88 -8.23
C ASP A 30 19.67 -0.60 -7.82
N ASP A 31 19.29 -0.95 -6.58
CA ASP A 31 19.50 -2.32 -6.07
C ASP A 31 18.43 -3.31 -6.57
N PHE A 32 17.17 -2.89 -6.65
CA PHE A 32 16.05 -3.74 -7.09
C PHE A 32 15.68 -3.60 -8.58
N GLY A 33 16.24 -2.61 -9.29
CA GLY A 33 15.91 -2.35 -10.70
C GLY A 33 14.42 -2.08 -10.93
N CYS A 34 13.77 -1.44 -9.96
CA CYS A 34 12.37 -1.03 -10.03
C CYS A 34 12.29 0.47 -10.37
N ARG A 35 11.07 0.99 -10.53
CA ARG A 35 10.82 2.42 -10.74
C ARG A 35 9.94 2.96 -9.63
N ILE A 36 10.27 4.13 -9.09
CA ILE A 36 9.37 4.82 -8.16
C ILE A 36 8.47 5.78 -8.93
N GLU A 37 7.18 5.78 -8.59
CA GLU A 37 6.21 6.78 -9.04
C GLU A 37 5.54 7.43 -7.83
N PHE A 38 5.54 8.75 -7.78
CA PHE A 38 4.89 9.51 -6.72
C PHE A 38 3.52 9.98 -7.18
N LEU A 39 2.51 9.79 -6.34
CA LEU A 39 1.20 10.39 -6.56
C LEU A 39 1.27 11.91 -6.40
N SER A 40 0.43 12.64 -7.13
CA SER A 40 0.27 14.08 -6.89
C SER A 40 -0.29 14.35 -5.49
N PRO A 41 -0.05 15.53 -4.90
CA PRO A 41 -0.66 15.91 -3.63
C PRO A 41 -2.18 15.75 -3.65
N TYR A 42 -2.74 15.28 -2.53
CA TYR A 42 -4.19 15.10 -2.33
C TYR A 42 -4.85 14.14 -3.33
N SER A 43 -4.10 13.13 -3.80
CA SER A 43 -4.59 12.09 -4.72
C SER A 43 -4.74 10.70 -4.08
N PRO A 44 -5.42 10.56 -2.91
CA PRO A 44 -5.53 9.27 -2.22
C PRO A 44 -6.35 8.25 -3.01
N ASP A 45 -7.22 8.69 -3.93
CA ASP A 45 -8.04 7.81 -4.76
C ASP A 45 -7.20 6.93 -5.70
N TYR A 46 -5.98 7.37 -6.04
CA TYR A 46 -5.02 6.62 -6.83
C TYR A 46 -4.09 5.75 -5.96
N ASN A 47 -4.28 5.69 -4.64
CA ASN A 47 -3.47 4.85 -3.75
C ASN A 47 -4.26 3.61 -3.27
N PRO A 48 -3.99 2.40 -3.81
CA PRO A 48 -4.73 1.19 -3.45
C PRO A 48 -4.68 0.85 -1.95
N ILE A 49 -3.62 1.26 -1.23
CA ILE A 49 -3.43 0.95 0.20
C ILE A 49 -4.50 1.61 1.08
N GLU A 50 -5.14 2.68 0.63
CA GLU A 50 -6.19 3.38 1.39
C GLU A 50 -7.38 2.46 1.70
N ARG A 51 -7.72 1.56 0.77
CA ARG A 51 -8.79 0.57 0.96
C ARG A 51 -8.38 -0.50 1.99
N ALA A 52 -7.11 -0.91 1.99
CA ALA A 52 -6.56 -1.81 3.01
C ALA A 52 -6.65 -1.15 4.40
N PHE A 53 -6.20 0.10 4.55
CA PHE A 53 -6.32 0.84 5.80
C PHE A 53 -7.78 1.02 6.24
N SER A 54 -8.70 1.27 5.30
CA SER A 54 -10.14 1.35 5.62
C SER A 54 -10.68 0.04 6.18
N LYS A 55 -10.31 -1.11 5.59
CA LYS A 55 -10.71 -2.44 6.08
C LYS A 55 -10.16 -2.74 7.47
N ILE A 56 -8.88 -2.42 7.71
CA ILE A 56 -8.23 -2.58 9.02
C ILE A 56 -8.92 -1.71 10.08
N LYS A 57 -9.08 -0.39 9.81
CA LYS A 57 -9.76 0.55 10.71
C LYS A 57 -11.19 0.11 11.03
N SER A 58 -11.91 -0.42 10.04
CA SER A 58 -13.27 -0.93 10.22
C SER A 58 -13.32 -2.14 11.16
N SER A 59 -12.28 -2.98 11.17
CA SER A 59 -12.15 -4.07 12.14
C SER A 59 -12.07 -3.56 13.58
N PHE A 60 -11.21 -2.56 13.83
CA PHE A 60 -11.05 -1.97 15.16
C PHE A 60 -12.31 -1.26 15.65
N ARG A 61 -13.00 -0.53 14.76
CA ARG A 61 -14.27 0.14 15.10
C ARG A 61 -15.34 -0.86 15.55
N ARG A 62 -15.44 -2.02 14.87
CA ARG A 62 -16.40 -3.08 15.27
C ARG A 62 -16.09 -3.69 16.63
N GLN A 63 -14.81 -3.75 17.00
CA GLN A 63 -14.37 -4.27 18.29
C GLN A 63 -14.50 -3.23 19.42
N GLN A 64 -14.88 -1.98 19.12
CA GLN A 64 -14.87 -0.85 20.06
C GLN A 64 -13.52 -0.70 20.79
N ALA A 65 -12.43 -1.09 20.13
CA ALA A 65 -11.10 -1.05 20.72
C ALA A 65 -10.63 0.41 20.81
N VAL A 66 -10.53 0.93 22.04
CA VAL A 66 -9.90 2.23 22.33
C VAL A 66 -8.38 2.13 22.22
N HIS A 67 -7.84 0.94 22.50
CA HIS A 67 -6.43 0.58 22.33
C HIS A 67 -6.35 -0.76 21.61
N ALA A 68 -5.94 -0.75 20.34
CA ALA A 68 -5.65 -1.97 19.61
C ALA A 68 -4.24 -2.46 19.95
N LYS A 69 -4.10 -3.77 20.20
CA LYS A 69 -2.80 -4.40 20.36
C LYS A 69 -2.22 -4.75 18.98
N ALA A 70 -0.93 -5.07 18.94
CA ALA A 70 -0.28 -5.50 17.70
C ALA A 70 -0.96 -6.74 17.10
N GLU A 71 -1.43 -7.67 17.94
CA GLU A 71 -2.13 -8.88 17.52
C GLU A 71 -3.44 -8.57 16.80
N ASP A 72 -4.18 -7.55 17.25
CA ASP A 72 -5.41 -7.11 16.61
C ASP A 72 -5.13 -6.57 15.21
N PHE A 73 -4.02 -5.83 15.06
CA PHE A 73 -3.56 -5.34 13.76
C PHE A 73 -3.21 -6.49 12.81
N TYR A 74 -2.42 -7.47 13.27
CA TYR A 74 -2.08 -8.65 12.47
C TYR A 74 -3.31 -9.50 12.12
N ALA A 75 -4.26 -9.64 13.05
CA ALA A 75 -5.52 -10.31 12.76
C ALA A 75 -6.33 -9.58 11.69
N ALA A 76 -6.40 -8.24 11.76
CA ALA A 76 -7.09 -7.42 10.77
C ALA A 76 -6.42 -7.50 9.39
N THR A 77 -5.08 -7.45 9.31
CA THR A 77 -4.36 -7.54 8.03
C THR A 77 -4.55 -8.89 7.36
N ARG A 78 -4.64 -9.99 8.13
CA ARG A 78 -4.95 -11.34 7.60
C ARG A 78 -6.34 -11.47 6.99
N THR A 79 -7.24 -10.51 7.21
CA THR A 79 -8.55 -10.48 6.53
C THR A 79 -8.48 -9.91 5.11
N ILE A 80 -7.35 -9.32 4.72
CA ILE A 80 -7.12 -8.80 3.37
C ILE A 80 -6.75 -9.98 2.46
N THR A 81 -7.59 -10.22 1.46
CA THR A 81 -7.42 -11.32 0.51
C THR A 81 -6.72 -10.85 -0.77
N ARG A 82 -6.25 -11.80 -1.57
CA ARG A 82 -5.72 -11.49 -2.91
C ARG A 82 -6.77 -10.82 -3.80
N GLN A 83 -8.03 -11.25 -3.72
CA GLN A 83 -9.15 -10.65 -4.45
C GLN A 83 -9.38 -9.20 -4.04
N ASP A 84 -9.29 -8.90 -2.74
CA ASP A 84 -9.35 -7.52 -2.25
C ASP A 84 -8.25 -6.66 -2.90
N CYS A 85 -6.99 -7.11 -2.85
CA CYS A 85 -5.87 -6.36 -3.43
C CYS A 85 -6.08 -6.09 -4.92
N ILE A 86 -6.47 -7.11 -5.71
CA ILE A 86 -6.74 -6.93 -7.14
C ILE A 86 -7.88 -5.94 -7.38
N ALA A 87 -8.97 -6.06 -6.62
CA ALA A 87 -10.13 -5.18 -6.77
C ALA A 87 -9.76 -3.72 -6.43
N TRP A 88 -9.01 -3.49 -5.35
CA TRP A 88 -8.63 -2.14 -4.92
C TRP A 88 -7.59 -1.50 -5.86
N THR A 89 -6.65 -2.28 -6.39
CA THR A 89 -5.72 -1.81 -7.42
C THR A 89 -6.47 -1.37 -8.68
N ARG A 90 -7.49 -2.13 -9.11
CA ARG A 90 -8.34 -1.73 -10.25
C ARG A 90 -9.18 -0.49 -9.95
N LEU A 91 -9.74 -0.37 -8.75
CA LEU A 91 -10.50 0.80 -8.33
C LEU A 91 -9.65 2.08 -8.29
N ALA A 92 -8.35 1.95 -8.00
CA ALA A 92 -7.38 3.04 -8.07
C ALA A 92 -6.92 3.39 -9.50
N GLY A 93 -7.48 2.72 -10.53
CA GLY A 93 -7.22 3.02 -11.94
C GLY A 93 -6.08 2.23 -12.59
N TYR A 94 -5.48 1.25 -11.91
CA TYR A 94 -4.38 0.46 -12.45
C TYR A 94 -4.85 -0.81 -13.17
N PRO A 95 -4.21 -1.18 -14.31
CA PRO A 95 -4.50 -2.43 -15.00
C PRO A 95 -3.97 -3.64 -14.22
N PHE A 96 -4.61 -4.80 -14.41
CA PHE A 96 -4.21 -6.08 -13.80
C PHE A 96 -4.25 -7.22 -14.81
#